data_AF-A0A4R6BBH5-F1
#
_entry.id   AF-A0A4R6BBH5-F1
#
_cell.length_a   1.000
_cell.length_b   1.000
_cell.length_c   1.000
_cell.angle_alpha   90.00
_cell.angle_beta   90.00
_cell.angle_gamma   90.00
#
_symmetry.space_group_name_H-M   'P 1'
#
loop_
_entity.id
_entity.type
_entity.pdbx_description
1 polymer ?
#
loop_
_entity_poly.entity_id
_entity_poly.type
_entity_poly.pdbx_seq_one_letter_code
_entity_poly.pdbx_strand_id
1 'polypeptide(L)'
;MFYLEIGDRVMYRTLLKKYLAKYADRLIITVTSDEDFEGQPFYQEFQEDIITVKKVREWPGTIRSGDRASSYYFPYNMKVAEYLKRYNCFYRAVSNDTYTLMESLDGIEADLAFMNGKEEILYTITHERETRIISKALTQELRQNGYEVYSHR
;
A
#
# COMPACT_ATOMS: atom_id res chain seq x y z
N MET A 1 -14.00 -6.97 9.90
CA MET A 1 -12.82 -6.64 9.08
C MET A 1 -11.69 -7.56 9.50
N PHE A 2 -10.89 -8.07 8.55
CA PHE A 2 -9.76 -8.95 8.87
C PHE A 2 -8.44 -8.18 8.73
N TYR A 3 -7.41 -8.61 9.45
CA TYR A 3 -6.07 -8.05 9.31
C TYR A 3 -5.00 -9.13 9.33
N LEU A 4 -3.85 -8.78 8.76
CA LEU A 4 -2.64 -9.59 8.69
C LEU A 4 -1.47 -8.79 9.24
N GLU A 5 -0.81 -9.30 10.26
CA GLU A 5 0.46 -8.75 10.75
C GLU A 5 1.58 -9.11 9.77
N ILE A 6 2.36 -8.12 9.34
CA ILE A 6 3.52 -8.36 8.48
C ILE A 6 4.74 -8.61 9.38
N GLY A 7 5.07 -9.88 9.59
CA GLY A 7 6.13 -10.29 10.50
C GLY A 7 7.55 -10.03 9.98
N ASP A 8 7.76 -10.06 8.66
CA ASP A 8 9.07 -9.87 8.04
C ASP A 8 8.98 -9.45 6.55
N ARG A 9 10.16 -9.19 5.96
CA ARG A 9 10.33 -8.80 4.56
C ARG A 9 9.94 -9.90 3.55
N VAL A 10 10.13 -11.17 3.89
CA VAL A 10 9.79 -12.31 3.00
C VAL A 10 8.29 -12.42 2.85
N MET A 11 7.56 -12.29 3.97
CA MET A 11 6.11 -12.24 4.02
C MET A 11 5.56 -11.07 3.20
N TYR A 12 6.08 -9.86 3.39
CA TYR A 12 5.72 -8.68 2.60
C TYR A 12 5.91 -8.91 1.08
N ARG A 13 7.09 -9.40 0.69
CA ARG A 13 7.40 -9.66 -0.73
C ARG A 13 6.50 -10.74 -1.34
N THR A 14 6.12 -11.73 -0.54
CA THR A 14 5.18 -12.79 -0.95
C THR A 14 3.78 -12.21 -1.14
N LEU A 15 3.34 -11.35 -0.23
CA LEU A 15 2.08 -10.63 -0.34
C LEU A 15 1.98 -9.83 -1.64
N LEU A 16 2.98 -9.00 -1.95
CA LEU A 16 3.01 -8.19 -3.17
C LEU A 16 2.95 -9.03 -4.45
N LYS A 17 3.82 -10.05 -4.58
CA LYS A 17 3.99 -10.78 -5.84
C LYS A 17 3.02 -11.94 -6.04
N LYS A 18 2.79 -12.72 -4.99
CA LYS A 18 2.06 -13.97 -5.10
C LYS A 18 0.57 -13.73 -4.96
N TYR A 19 0.18 -12.86 -4.04
CA TYR A 19 -1.23 -12.62 -3.74
C TYR A 19 -1.70 -11.36 -4.46
N LEU A 20 -1.19 -10.18 -4.11
CA LEU A 20 -1.70 -8.93 -4.67
C LEU A 20 -1.62 -8.87 -6.19
N ALA A 21 -0.56 -9.37 -6.84
CA ALA A 21 -0.48 -9.34 -8.32
C ALA A 21 -1.53 -10.20 -9.03
N LYS A 22 -2.21 -11.11 -8.31
CA LYS A 22 -3.33 -11.89 -8.85
C LYS A 22 -4.69 -11.21 -8.67
N TYR A 23 -4.85 -10.40 -7.63
CA TYR A 23 -6.14 -9.83 -7.23
C TYR A 23 -6.26 -8.35 -7.52
N ALA A 24 -5.19 -7.59 -7.39
CA ALA A 24 -5.20 -6.15 -7.56
C ALA A 24 -4.96 -5.79 -9.03
N ASP A 25 -5.80 -4.92 -9.56
CA ASP A 25 -5.62 -4.27 -10.86
C ASP A 25 -5.17 -2.82 -10.70
N ARG A 26 -5.31 -2.25 -9.49
CA ARG A 26 -4.97 -0.86 -9.20
C ARG A 26 -4.44 -0.69 -7.77
N LEU A 27 -3.57 0.29 -7.60
CA LEU A 27 -2.98 0.76 -6.36
C LEU A 27 -3.36 2.23 -6.18
N ILE A 28 -3.77 2.58 -4.97
CA ILE A 28 -3.96 3.94 -4.50
C ILE A 28 -2.86 4.22 -3.50
N ILE A 29 -2.14 5.32 -3.66
CA ILE A 29 -1.14 5.80 -2.72
C ILE A 29 -1.65 7.11 -2.14
N THR A 30 -1.85 7.17 -0.84
CA THR A 30 -2.28 8.39 -0.13
C THR A 30 -1.10 8.96 0.64
N VAL A 31 -0.80 10.23 0.38
CA VAL A 31 0.30 10.99 0.98
C VAL A 31 -0.23 12.29 1.60
N THR A 32 0.58 12.93 2.43
CA THR A 32 0.25 14.25 2.98
C THR A 32 0.38 15.35 1.92
N SER A 33 -0.40 16.44 2.03
CA SER A 33 -0.46 17.52 1.02
C SER A 33 0.82 18.34 0.90
N ASP A 34 1.68 18.26 1.91
CA ASP A 34 2.92 19.03 1.97
C ASP A 34 4.10 18.28 1.30
N GLU A 35 3.86 17.06 0.81
CA GLU A 35 4.83 16.24 0.10
C GLU A 35 4.80 16.47 -1.43
N ASP A 36 5.97 16.70 -2.01
CA ASP A 36 6.17 16.72 -3.46
C ASP A 36 6.19 15.29 -4.01
N PHE A 37 5.01 14.75 -4.33
CA PHE A 37 4.88 13.41 -4.91
C PHE A 37 5.49 13.29 -6.31
N GLU A 38 5.52 14.36 -7.10
CA GLU A 38 6.16 14.34 -8.43
C GLU A 38 7.68 14.26 -8.33
N GLY A 39 8.24 14.80 -7.25
CA GLY A 39 9.63 14.61 -6.85
C GLY A 39 9.95 13.20 -6.35
N GLN A 40 8.95 12.35 -6.05
CA GLN A 40 9.20 11.02 -5.51
C GLN A 40 9.69 10.03 -6.59
N PRO A 41 10.64 9.14 -6.26
CA PRO A 41 11.14 8.12 -7.18
C PRO A 41 10.05 7.22 -7.78
N PHE A 42 8.94 7.02 -7.07
CA PHE A 42 7.82 6.20 -7.55
C PHE A 42 7.14 6.85 -8.76
N TYR A 43 6.86 8.15 -8.67
CA TYR A 43 6.25 8.90 -9.77
C TYR A 43 7.16 8.94 -11.00
N GLN A 44 8.45 9.20 -10.79
CA GLN A 44 9.45 9.28 -11.87
C GLN A 44 9.61 7.95 -12.63
N GLU A 45 9.58 6.80 -11.95
CA GLU A 45 9.75 5.49 -12.58
C GLU A 45 8.53 5.09 -13.44
N PHE A 46 7.31 5.47 -13.05
CA PHE A 46 6.09 4.93 -13.65
C PHE A 46 5.33 5.89 -14.56
N GLN A 47 5.87 7.08 -14.78
CA GLN A 47 5.23 8.17 -15.55
C GLN A 47 4.73 7.75 -16.94
N GLU A 48 5.44 6.88 -17.64
CA GLU A 48 5.16 6.58 -19.06
C GLU A 48 4.51 5.21 -19.33
N ASP A 49 4.55 4.28 -18.38
CA ASP A 49 4.20 2.87 -18.62
C ASP A 49 2.90 2.40 -17.95
N ILE A 50 2.50 3.10 -16.89
CA ILE A 50 1.48 2.61 -15.96
C ILE A 50 0.52 3.75 -15.59
N ILE A 51 0.99 5.00 -15.50
CA ILE A 51 0.11 6.12 -15.17
C ILE A 51 -0.81 6.45 -16.35
N THR A 52 -2.12 6.24 -16.19
CA THR A 52 -3.10 6.79 -17.13
C THR A 52 -3.27 8.28 -16.85
N VAL A 53 -2.50 9.11 -17.55
CA VAL A 53 -2.56 10.57 -17.43
C VAL A 53 -3.81 11.10 -18.13
N LYS A 54 -4.82 11.52 -17.36
CA LYS A 54 -5.93 12.32 -17.90
C LYS A 54 -5.53 13.80 -17.82
N LYS A 55 -5.25 14.46 -18.95
CA LYS A 55 -4.94 15.90 -18.96
C LYS A 55 -6.16 16.71 -18.53
N VAL A 56 -6.03 17.43 -17.43
CA VAL A 56 -6.96 18.45 -16.94
C VAL A 56 -6.15 19.72 -16.65
N ARG A 57 -6.80 20.89 -16.72
CA ARG A 57 -6.16 22.21 -16.61
C ARG A 57 -5.51 22.48 -15.24
N GLU A 58 -5.84 21.67 -14.24
CA GLU A 58 -5.28 21.64 -12.89
C GLU A 58 -5.29 20.17 -12.44
N TRP A 59 -4.30 19.73 -11.67
CA TRP A 59 -4.05 18.32 -11.33
C TRP A 59 -5.31 17.48 -11.01
N PRO A 60 -5.53 16.33 -11.66
CA PRO A 60 -6.63 15.42 -11.34
C PRO A 60 -6.21 14.44 -10.24
N GLY A 61 -6.50 14.75 -8.99
CA GLY A 61 -6.22 13.81 -7.89
C GLY A 61 -6.72 14.24 -6.52
N THR A 62 -7.42 15.37 -6.43
CA THR A 62 -7.97 15.86 -5.17
C THR A 62 -9.33 15.22 -4.92
N ILE A 63 -9.37 14.14 -4.15
CA ILE A 63 -10.54 13.87 -3.31
C ILE A 63 -10.09 14.15 -1.89
N ARG A 64 -10.41 15.36 -1.42
CA ARG A 64 -10.21 15.77 -0.03
C ARG A 64 -10.94 14.79 0.88
N SER A 65 -10.21 13.99 1.66
CA SER A 65 -10.74 13.33 2.84
C SER A 65 -9.93 13.78 4.05
N GLY A 66 -10.28 14.97 4.56
CA GLY A 66 -9.56 15.71 5.60
C GLY A 66 -8.78 16.90 5.03
N ASP A 67 -8.41 17.85 5.88
CA ASP A 67 -7.93 19.17 5.46
C ASP A 67 -6.61 19.16 4.64
N ARG A 68 -5.88 18.03 4.56
CA ARG A 68 -4.49 17.97 4.05
C ARG A 68 -4.00 16.63 3.41
N ALA A 69 -4.84 15.71 2.96
CA ALA A 69 -4.36 14.44 2.33
C ALA A 69 -4.65 14.38 0.82
N SER A 70 -3.73 13.79 0.05
CA SER A 70 -3.82 13.61 -1.42
C SER A 70 -3.67 12.15 -1.81
N SER A 71 -4.37 11.70 -2.85
CA SER A 71 -4.34 10.29 -3.31
C SER A 71 -4.00 10.15 -4.80
N TYR A 72 -3.16 9.17 -5.11
CA TYR A 72 -2.67 8.86 -6.45
C TYR A 72 -3.08 7.47 -6.88
N TYR A 73 -3.41 7.29 -8.17
CA TYR A 73 -3.95 6.04 -8.70
C TYR A 73 -3.03 5.45 -9.78
N PHE A 74 -2.71 4.18 -9.63
CA PHE A 74 -1.82 3.44 -10.54
C PHE A 74 -2.44 2.11 -10.91
N PRO A 75 -2.45 1.69 -12.17
CA PRO A 75 -2.56 0.28 -12.51
C PRO A 75 -1.54 -0.55 -11.72
N TYR A 76 -2.02 -1.59 -11.07
CA TYR A 76 -1.17 -2.49 -10.33
C TYR A 76 -0.81 -3.66 -11.22
N ASN A 77 0.49 -3.93 -11.33
CA ASN A 77 1.02 -5.02 -12.13
C ASN A 77 2.34 -5.53 -11.53
N MET A 78 2.97 -6.48 -12.21
CA MET A 78 4.23 -7.05 -11.76
C MET A 78 5.37 -6.02 -11.68
N LYS A 79 5.41 -4.99 -12.53
CA LYS A 79 6.43 -3.93 -12.44
C LYS A 79 6.27 -3.13 -11.15
N VAL A 80 5.05 -2.71 -10.82
CA VAL A 80 4.74 -2.04 -9.54
C VAL A 80 5.07 -2.94 -8.35
N ALA A 81 4.67 -4.22 -8.42
CA ALA A 81 4.96 -5.19 -7.38
C ALA A 81 6.47 -5.39 -7.17
N GLU A 82 7.31 -5.33 -8.22
CA GLU A 82 8.77 -5.42 -8.11
C GLU A 82 9.38 -4.16 -7.51
N TYR A 83 8.92 -2.99 -7.97
CA TYR A 83 9.35 -1.69 -7.44
C TYR A 83 9.13 -1.61 -5.93
N LEU A 84 7.94 -1.99 -5.47
CA LEU A 84 7.57 -1.94 -4.05
C LEU A 84 8.42 -2.86 -3.15
N LYS A 85 9.22 -3.79 -3.72
CA LYS A 85 10.15 -4.65 -2.95
C LYS A 85 11.48 -4.02 -2.62
N ARG A 86 11.81 -2.92 -3.30
CA ARG A 86 12.98 -2.12 -2.97
C ARG A 86 12.86 -1.61 -1.53
N TYR A 87 11.63 -1.39 -1.09
CA TYR A 87 11.25 -1.07 0.28
C TYR A 87 11.21 -2.35 1.14
N ASN A 88 11.84 -2.31 2.31
CA ASN A 88 12.14 -3.47 3.13
C ASN A 88 10.91 -4.03 3.86
N CYS A 89 9.94 -3.18 4.21
CA CYS A 89 8.57 -3.52 4.59
C CYS A 89 7.77 -2.21 4.69
N PHE A 90 6.49 -2.28 5.06
CA PHE A 90 5.69 -1.08 5.33
C PHE A 90 6.21 -0.28 6.54
N TYR A 91 6.67 -0.96 7.59
CA TYR A 91 7.11 -0.32 8.84
C TYR A 91 7.96 -1.26 9.70
N ARG A 92 8.89 -0.72 10.50
CA ARG A 92 9.53 -1.41 11.63
C ARG A 92 8.99 -0.86 12.95
N ALA A 93 8.85 -1.73 13.93
CA ALA A 93 8.70 -1.31 15.32
C ALA A 93 10.07 -0.89 15.86
N VAL A 94 10.22 0.39 16.21
CA VAL A 94 11.35 0.93 16.96
C VAL A 94 10.88 1.17 18.37
N SER A 95 11.26 0.27 19.28
CA SER A 95 10.98 0.42 20.70
C SER A 95 12.14 1.13 21.39
N ASN A 96 11.82 2.13 22.20
CA ASN A 96 12.71 2.68 23.22
C ASN A 96 12.08 2.45 24.60
N ASP A 97 12.73 2.95 25.66
CA ASP A 97 12.29 2.72 27.04
C ASP A 97 10.91 3.32 27.38
N THR A 98 10.34 4.18 26.53
CA THR A 98 9.10 4.93 26.80
C THR A 98 7.97 4.67 25.79
N TYR A 99 8.28 4.30 24.55
CA TYR A 99 7.28 4.01 23.53
C TYR A 99 7.82 3.10 22.42
N THR A 100 6.90 2.52 21.65
CA THR A 100 7.20 1.85 20.38
C THR A 100 6.69 2.73 19.24
N LEU A 101 7.59 3.18 18.39
CA LEU A 101 7.30 3.92 17.17
C LEU A 101 7.22 2.95 16.00
N MET A 102 6.33 3.22 15.05
CA MET A 102 6.28 2.51 13.78
C MET A 102 6.89 3.42 12.72
N GLU A 103 8.12 3.12 12.33
CA GLU A 103 8.85 3.88 11.31
C GLU A 103 8.74 3.18 9.96
N SER A 104 8.45 3.93 8.90
CA SER A 104 8.64 3.44 7.53
C SER A 104 10.10 3.03 7.35
N LEU A 105 10.34 1.81 6.85
CA LEU A 105 11.71 1.28 6.80
C LEU A 105 12.62 1.99 5.79
N ASP A 106 12.05 2.62 4.75
CA ASP A 106 12.84 3.19 3.63
C ASP A 106 12.15 4.41 2.97
N GLY A 107 11.44 5.24 3.76
CA GLY A 107 11.03 6.59 3.33
C GLY A 107 9.79 6.69 2.43
N ILE A 108 8.96 5.63 2.33
CA ILE A 108 7.58 5.80 1.86
C ILE A 108 6.69 5.98 3.09
N GLU A 109 6.28 7.22 3.34
CA GLU A 109 5.33 7.58 4.40
C GLU A 109 3.92 7.73 3.80
N ALA A 110 3.40 6.63 3.24
CA ALA A 110 2.16 6.65 2.48
C ALA A 110 1.26 5.46 2.79
N ASP A 111 -0.04 5.73 2.88
CA ASP A 111 -1.05 4.70 3.00
C ASP A 111 -1.32 4.10 1.63
N LEU A 112 -1.32 2.77 1.53
CA LEU A 112 -1.53 2.08 0.26
C LEU A 112 -2.85 1.32 0.28
N ALA A 113 -3.71 1.57 -0.71
CA ALA A 113 -4.89 0.74 -0.96
C ALA A 113 -4.73 -0.04 -2.26
N PHE A 114 -4.89 -1.35 -2.20
CA PHE A 114 -4.90 -2.23 -3.36
C PHE A 114 -6.35 -2.52 -3.73
N MET A 115 -6.67 -2.39 -5.01
CA MET A 115 -8.02 -2.41 -5.54
C MET A 115 -8.18 -3.50 -6.60
N ASN A 116 -9.40 -4.04 -6.70
CA ASN A 116 -9.88 -4.82 -7.83
C ASN A 116 -11.11 -4.11 -8.41
N GLY A 117 -10.94 -3.42 -9.54
CA GLY A 117 -11.98 -2.57 -10.13
C GLY A 117 -12.33 -1.38 -9.24
N LYS A 118 -13.44 -1.49 -8.49
CA LYS A 118 -13.90 -0.47 -7.51
C LYS A 118 -13.81 -0.94 -6.06
N GLU A 119 -13.43 -2.20 -5.83
CA GLU A 119 -13.39 -2.80 -4.51
C GLU A 119 -11.98 -2.69 -3.94
N GLU A 120 -11.84 -2.17 -2.73
CA GLU A 120 -10.60 -2.30 -1.97
C GLU A 120 -10.46 -3.74 -1.50
N ILE A 121 -9.29 -4.33 -1.71
CA ILE A 121 -9.00 -5.72 -1.34
C ILE A 121 -8.01 -5.82 -0.18
N LEU A 122 -7.11 -4.86 -0.07
CA LEU A 122 -6.10 -4.75 0.99
C LEU A 122 -5.72 -3.29 1.18
N TYR A 123 -5.52 -2.87 2.43
CA TYR A 123 -5.10 -1.52 2.77
C TYR A 123 -4.03 -1.54 3.86
N THR A 124 -3.04 -0.67 3.71
CA THR A 124 -1.92 -0.55 4.64
C THR A 124 -1.85 0.86 5.18
N ILE A 125 -1.75 0.96 6.51
CA ILE A 125 -1.59 2.24 7.19
C ILE A 125 -0.11 2.40 7.55
N THR A 126 0.42 3.57 7.26
CA THR A 126 1.85 3.94 7.36
C THR A 126 2.45 3.70 8.76
N HIS A 127 1.63 3.60 9.80
CA HIS A 127 2.05 3.50 11.19
C HIS A 127 1.44 2.33 11.99
N GLU A 128 0.78 1.38 11.35
CA GLU A 128 0.17 0.23 12.05
C GLU A 128 0.93 -1.05 11.75
N ARG A 129 1.15 -1.98 12.68
CA ARG A 129 1.85 -3.26 12.38
C ARG A 129 1.01 -4.25 11.54
N GLU A 130 -0.18 -3.82 11.16
CA GLU A 130 -1.18 -4.63 10.50
C GLU A 130 -1.52 -4.08 9.12
N THR A 131 -2.02 -4.98 8.28
CA THR A 131 -2.62 -4.64 7.00
C THR A 131 -4.05 -5.11 7.03
N ARG A 132 -4.98 -4.24 6.64
CA ARG A 132 -6.41 -4.55 6.60
C ARG A 132 -6.71 -5.33 5.33
N ILE A 133 -7.37 -6.47 5.46
CA ILE A 133 -7.79 -7.29 4.33
C ILE A 133 -9.32 -7.23 4.25
N ILE A 134 -9.80 -6.67 3.13
CA ILE A 134 -11.23 -6.54 2.86
C ILE A 134 -11.73 -7.70 1.99
N SER A 135 -10.89 -8.18 1.07
CA SER A 135 -11.27 -9.27 0.17
C SER A 135 -11.40 -10.61 0.91
N LYS A 136 -12.60 -11.20 0.83
CA LYS A 136 -12.87 -12.56 1.34
C LYS A 136 -12.02 -13.61 0.61
N ALA A 137 -11.85 -13.47 -0.70
CA ALA A 137 -11.07 -14.41 -1.50
C ALA A 137 -9.59 -14.38 -1.11
N LEU A 138 -9.02 -13.18 -0.96
CA LEU A 138 -7.65 -12.99 -0.49
C LEU A 138 -7.47 -13.54 0.93
N THR A 139 -8.42 -13.26 1.83
CA THR A 139 -8.44 -13.81 3.19
C THR A 139 -8.40 -15.33 3.19
N GLN A 140 -9.22 -15.97 2.34
CA GLN A 140 -9.29 -17.43 2.25
C GLN A 140 -7.99 -18.02 1.69
N GLU A 141 -7.42 -17.45 0.63
CA GLU A 141 -6.16 -17.95 0.06
C GLU A 141 -5.00 -17.82 1.07
N LEU A 142 -4.91 -16.69 1.78
CA LEU A 142 -3.90 -16.49 2.81
C LEU A 142 -4.01 -17.55 3.92
N ARG A 143 -5.22 -17.79 4.45
CA ARG A 143 -5.43 -18.84 5.47
C ARG A 143 -5.08 -20.23 4.96
N GLN A 144 -5.45 -20.57 3.73
CA GLN A 144 -5.12 -21.86 3.12
C GLN A 144 -3.61 -22.06 2.93
N ASN A 145 -2.85 -20.98 2.80
CA ASN A 145 -1.38 -21.01 2.70
C ASN A 145 -0.68 -20.84 4.06
N GLY A 146 -1.41 -20.97 5.18
CA GLY A 146 -0.85 -21.00 6.52
C GLY A 146 -0.62 -19.63 7.18
N TYR A 147 -1.16 -18.55 6.61
CA TYR A 147 -1.10 -17.24 7.24
C TYR A 147 -2.15 -17.09 8.34
N GLU A 148 -1.74 -16.55 9.48
CA GLU A 148 -2.65 -16.12 10.54
C GLU A 148 -3.32 -14.80 10.13
N VAL A 149 -4.62 -14.88 9.84
CA VAL A 149 -5.45 -13.71 9.50
C VAL A 149 -6.51 -13.54 10.58
N TYR A 150 -6.40 -12.45 11.32
CA TYR A 150 -7.20 -12.17 12.50
C TYR A 150 -8.47 -11.38 12.13
N SER A 151 -9.54 -11.56 12.90
CA SER A 151 -10.73 -10.70 12.83
C SER A 151 -10.64 -9.63 13.91
N HIS A 152 -10.87 -8.37 13.55
CA HIS A 152 -11.29 -7.39 14.57
C HIS A 152 -12.63 -7.84 15.17
N ARG A 153 -12.68 -7.84 16.51
CA ARG A 153 -13.93 -8.02 17.28
C ARG A 153 -14.80 -6.79 17.18
#